data_AF-A0A3E2N4D1-F1
#
_entry.id   AF-A0A3E2N4D1-F1
#
_cell.length_a   1.000
_cell.length_b   1.000
_cell.length_c   1.000
_cell.angle_alpha   90.00
_cell.angle_beta   90.00
_cell.angle_gamma   90.00
#
_symmetry.space_group_name_H-M   'P 1'
#
loop_
_entity.id
_entity.type
_entity.pdbx_description
1 polymer ?
#
loop_
_entity_poly.entity_id
_entity_poly.type
_entity_poly.pdbx_seq_one_letter_code
_entity_poly.pdbx_strand_id
1 'polypeptide(L)'
;MKISAKKAPVAESRVILDSQIFEIMPEARTHAKQLKNVYDNAVFGTAHLVAGKYFADRVKSGGVWDYKNYLGLKTRYYESELRATMTGETIGNFHYGYVGSVCFGPTTLKSAAGFIQILSGTTDLSYWDSYFDDPRDQKDIQWGIDKYQAEH
;
A
#
# COMPACT_ATOMS: atom_id res chain seq x y z
N MET A 1 10.74 -49.78 39.83
CA MET A 1 9.89 -50.17 38.68
C MET A 1 9.10 -48.95 38.24
N LYS A 2 9.17 -48.61 36.95
CA LYS A 2 8.83 -47.29 36.37
C LYS A 2 7.32 -47.05 36.32
N ILE A 3 6.88 -45.82 36.60
CA ILE A 3 5.54 -45.34 36.24
C ILE A 3 5.72 -44.15 35.29
N SER A 4 5.24 -44.33 34.06
CA SER A 4 5.41 -43.45 32.91
C SER A 4 4.48 -42.24 33.02
N ALA A 5 5.03 -41.02 33.01
CA ALA A 5 4.25 -39.82 32.79
C ALA A 5 3.84 -39.75 31.30
N LYS A 6 2.53 -39.71 31.04
CA LYS A 6 2.00 -39.44 29.69
C LYS A 6 2.33 -38.00 29.31
N LYS A 7 3.15 -37.83 28.28
CA LYS A 7 3.46 -36.53 27.67
C LYS A 7 2.21 -36.05 26.94
N ALA A 8 1.71 -34.87 27.29
CA ALA A 8 0.65 -34.19 26.54
C ALA A 8 1.12 -33.91 25.10
N PRO A 9 0.23 -33.97 24.09
CA PRO A 9 0.60 -33.61 22.73
C PRO A 9 0.96 -32.12 22.70
N VAL A 10 2.20 -31.83 22.32
CA VAL A 10 2.64 -30.49 21.98
C VAL A 10 1.84 -30.07 20.75
N ALA A 11 1.13 -28.94 20.83
CA ALA A 11 0.43 -28.38 19.69
C ALA A 11 1.44 -28.16 18.56
N GLU A 12 1.28 -28.93 17.48
CA GLU A 12 2.04 -28.73 16.25
C GLU A 12 1.75 -27.32 15.74
N SER A 13 2.77 -26.47 15.75
CA SER A 13 2.74 -25.20 15.05
C SER A 13 2.40 -25.49 13.60
N ARG A 14 1.28 -24.94 13.12
CA ARG A 14 0.92 -24.98 11.70
C ARG A 14 2.10 -24.43 10.92
N VAL A 15 2.76 -25.30 10.16
CA VAL A 15 3.71 -24.92 9.13
C VAL A 15 2.99 -23.97 8.20
N ILE A 16 3.35 -22.68 8.26
CA ILE A 16 2.90 -21.68 7.30
C ILE A 16 3.54 -22.12 5.97
N LEU A 17 2.75 -22.72 5.08
CA LEU A 17 3.17 -23.09 3.75
C LEU A 17 3.61 -21.81 3.00
N ASP A 18 4.92 -21.65 2.82
CA ASP A 18 5.65 -20.82 1.84
C ASP A 18 4.93 -19.56 1.30
N SER A 19 4.39 -18.70 2.17
CA SER A 19 4.12 -17.33 1.74
C SER A 19 5.48 -16.66 1.56
N GLN A 20 5.85 -16.39 0.30
CA GLN A 20 7.06 -15.64 -0.03
C GLN A 20 7.09 -14.36 0.82
N ILE A 21 8.24 -14.04 1.40
CA ILE A 21 8.39 -12.81 2.18
C ILE A 21 8.48 -11.64 1.21
N PHE A 22 7.68 -10.60 1.45
CA PHE A 22 7.76 -9.33 0.72
C PHE A 22 7.69 -8.18 1.72
N GLU A 23 8.81 -7.49 1.92
CA GLU A 23 8.96 -6.42 2.89
C GLU A 23 8.55 -5.07 2.27
N ILE A 24 7.24 -4.76 2.23
CA ILE A 24 6.77 -3.50 1.63
C ILE A 24 7.08 -2.28 2.50
N MET A 25 7.22 -2.43 3.84
CA MET A 25 7.35 -1.28 4.74
C MET A 25 8.61 -0.41 4.50
N PRO A 26 9.82 -0.98 4.28
CA PRO A 26 10.99 -0.17 3.90
C PRO A 26 10.81 0.60 2.58
N GLU A 27 10.17 -0.02 1.57
CA GLU A 27 9.88 0.63 0.30
C GLU A 27 8.85 1.74 0.46
N ALA A 28 7.77 1.49 1.21
CA ALA A 28 6.73 2.48 1.49
C ALA A 28 7.31 3.74 2.15
N ARG A 29 8.18 3.59 3.16
CA ARG A 29 8.88 4.73 3.80
C ARG A 29 9.79 5.47 2.83
N THR A 30 10.50 4.75 1.98
CA THR A 30 11.40 5.34 0.98
C THR A 30 10.60 6.14 -0.05
N HIS A 31 9.52 5.57 -0.58
CA HIS A 31 8.64 6.20 -1.56
C HIS A 31 7.86 7.38 -0.97
N ALA A 32 7.45 7.31 0.30
CA ALA A 32 6.87 8.42 1.05
C ALA A 32 7.84 9.62 1.12
N LYS A 33 9.11 9.37 1.47
CA LYS A 33 10.15 10.42 1.46
C LYS A 33 10.39 10.98 0.06
N GLN A 34 10.40 10.14 -0.97
CA GLN A 34 10.55 10.58 -2.35
C GLN A 34 9.39 11.49 -2.79
N LEU A 35 8.14 11.10 -2.49
CA LEU A 35 6.97 11.93 -2.79
C LEU A 35 7.00 13.24 -2.00
N LYS A 36 7.38 13.20 -0.72
CA LYS A 36 7.56 14.41 0.10
C LYS A 36 8.55 15.38 -0.54
N ASN A 37 9.70 14.89 -0.98
CA ASN A 37 10.71 15.71 -1.62
C ASN A 37 10.17 16.36 -2.91
N VAL A 38 9.37 15.65 -3.70
CA VAL A 38 8.72 16.22 -4.89
C VAL A 38 7.76 17.34 -4.52
N TYR A 39 6.97 17.13 -3.47
CA TYR A 39 6.03 18.12 -2.96
C TYR A 39 6.75 19.38 -2.44
N ASP A 40 7.77 19.21 -1.58
CA ASP A 40 8.50 20.30 -0.94
C ASP A 40 9.31 21.15 -1.95
N ASN A 41 9.75 20.55 -3.06
CA ASN A 41 10.54 21.24 -4.10
C ASN A 41 9.69 21.77 -5.27
N ALA A 42 8.37 21.61 -5.22
CA ALA A 42 7.49 22.14 -6.25
C ALA A 42 7.43 23.68 -6.19
N VAL A 43 7.16 24.29 -7.34
CA VAL A 43 6.95 25.74 -7.42
C VAL A 43 5.77 26.14 -6.53
N PHE A 44 5.87 27.30 -5.86
CA PHE A 44 4.83 27.82 -4.98
C PHE A 44 3.44 27.76 -5.64
N GLY A 45 2.46 27.21 -4.93
CA GLY A 45 1.09 27.04 -5.41
C GLY A 45 0.85 25.81 -6.30
N THR A 46 1.87 25.03 -6.66
CA THR A 46 1.75 23.87 -7.56
C THR A 46 2.02 22.50 -6.91
N ALA A 47 2.38 22.49 -5.62
CA ALA A 47 2.87 21.29 -4.93
C ALA A 47 1.97 20.06 -5.04
N HIS A 48 0.67 20.21 -4.81
CA HIS A 48 -0.29 19.11 -4.92
C HIS A 48 -0.42 18.57 -6.36
N LEU A 49 -0.36 19.43 -7.38
CA LEU A 49 -0.42 19.01 -8.78
C LEU A 49 0.86 18.25 -9.17
N VAL A 50 2.04 18.78 -8.82
CA VAL A 50 3.33 18.17 -9.15
C VAL A 50 3.50 16.83 -8.43
N ALA A 51 3.23 16.79 -7.12
CA ALA A 51 3.26 15.56 -6.33
C ALA A 51 2.19 14.56 -6.81
N GLY A 52 0.99 15.06 -7.12
CA GLY A 52 -0.12 14.24 -7.59
C GLY A 52 0.22 13.55 -8.90
N LYS A 53 0.76 14.29 -9.87
CA LYS A 53 1.22 13.72 -11.14
C LYS A 53 2.35 12.72 -10.95
N TYR A 54 3.36 13.08 -10.16
CA TYR A 54 4.48 12.18 -9.85
C TYR A 54 4.01 10.86 -9.24
N PHE A 55 3.05 10.93 -8.31
CA PHE A 55 2.48 9.78 -7.64
C PHE A 55 1.64 8.94 -8.61
N ALA A 56 0.73 9.58 -9.35
CA ALA A 56 -0.12 8.97 -10.38
C ALA A 56 0.68 8.16 -11.40
N ASP A 57 1.75 8.75 -11.94
CA ASP A 57 2.56 8.11 -12.97
C ASP A 57 3.29 6.85 -12.48
N ARG A 58 3.46 6.70 -11.16
CA ARG A 58 4.16 5.56 -10.57
C ARG A 58 3.22 4.45 -10.14
N VAL A 59 2.05 4.80 -9.60
CA VAL A 59 1.09 3.81 -9.11
C VAL A 59 0.16 3.30 -10.21
N LYS A 60 0.01 4.02 -11.33
CA LYS A 60 -0.81 3.57 -12.47
C LYS A 60 -0.36 2.21 -13.00
N SER A 61 -1.23 1.54 -13.76
CA SER A 61 -0.90 0.27 -14.41
C SER A 61 0.37 0.39 -15.27
N GLY A 62 1.32 -0.52 -15.06
CA GLY A 62 2.65 -0.52 -15.68
C GLY A 62 3.62 0.51 -15.12
N GLY A 63 3.21 1.31 -14.13
CA GLY A 63 4.08 2.23 -13.39
C GLY A 63 5.03 1.48 -12.46
N VAL A 64 6.13 2.13 -12.07
CA VAL A 64 7.20 1.49 -11.26
C VAL A 64 6.75 1.07 -9.86
N TRP A 65 5.58 1.52 -9.39
CA TRP A 65 4.96 1.13 -8.10
C TRP A 65 3.67 0.33 -8.31
N ASP A 66 3.44 -0.24 -9.49
CA ASP A 66 2.32 -1.13 -9.80
C ASP A 66 2.52 -2.53 -9.20
N TYR A 67 2.53 -2.63 -7.87
CA TYR A 67 2.70 -3.90 -7.16
C TYR A 67 1.60 -4.92 -7.50
N LYS A 68 0.39 -4.45 -7.86
CA LYS A 68 -0.71 -5.31 -8.31
C LYS A 68 -0.29 -6.16 -9.52
N ASN A 69 0.42 -5.55 -10.47
CA ASN A 69 0.95 -6.23 -11.64
C ASN A 69 2.23 -7.04 -11.36
N TYR A 70 3.16 -6.52 -10.56
CA TYR A 70 4.44 -7.20 -10.28
C TYR A 70 4.29 -8.45 -9.42
N LEU A 71 3.40 -8.42 -8.43
CA LEU A 71 3.21 -9.49 -7.46
C LEU A 71 2.03 -10.40 -7.82
N GLY A 72 1.13 -9.92 -8.69
CA GLY A 72 -0.11 -10.58 -9.04
C GLY A 72 -1.19 -10.41 -7.97
N LEU A 73 -2.41 -10.12 -8.42
CA LEU A 73 -3.54 -9.71 -7.57
C LEU A 73 -3.83 -10.66 -6.40
N LYS A 74 -3.67 -11.98 -6.60
CA LYS A 74 -4.08 -13.01 -5.63
C LYS A 74 -2.91 -13.73 -4.96
N THR A 75 -1.68 -13.52 -5.41
CA THR A 75 -0.49 -14.14 -4.82
C THR A 75 -0.31 -13.63 -3.40
N ARG A 76 -0.04 -14.51 -2.45
CA ARG A 76 0.05 -14.19 -1.03
C ARG A 76 1.51 -14.07 -0.58
N TYR A 77 1.79 -12.98 0.12
CA TYR A 77 3.10 -12.69 0.69
C TYR A 77 2.96 -12.40 2.18
N TYR A 78 4.02 -12.66 2.94
CA TYR A 78 4.10 -12.26 4.33
C TYR A 78 4.96 -11.01 4.47
N GLU A 79 4.41 -9.99 5.13
CA GLU A 79 5.11 -8.77 5.51
C GLU A 79 5.46 -8.88 7.00
N SER A 80 6.75 -8.84 7.32
CA SER A 80 7.25 -9.23 8.64
C SER A 80 6.94 -8.19 9.72
N GLU A 81 6.97 -6.90 9.38
CA GLU A 81 6.78 -5.79 10.30
C GLU A 81 5.31 -5.60 10.66
N LEU A 82 4.42 -5.70 9.66
CA LEU A 82 2.98 -5.68 9.79
C LEU A 82 2.44 -7.00 10.38
N ARG A 83 3.27 -8.06 10.37
CA ARG A 83 2.93 -9.41 10.82
C ARG A 83 1.66 -9.94 10.13
N ALA A 84 1.52 -9.64 8.84
CA ALA A 84 0.31 -9.89 8.08
C ALA A 84 0.61 -10.64 6.78
N THR A 85 -0.29 -11.55 6.39
CA THR A 85 -0.28 -12.13 5.05
C THR A 85 -1.19 -11.30 4.15
N MET A 86 -0.61 -10.72 3.11
CA MET A 86 -1.27 -9.79 2.18
C MET A 86 -1.24 -10.38 0.77
N THR A 87 -2.26 -10.09 -0.04
CA THR A 87 -2.16 -10.35 -1.48
C THR A 87 -1.36 -9.26 -2.17
N GLY A 88 -0.89 -9.47 -3.41
CA GLY A 88 -0.29 -8.40 -4.21
C GLY A 88 -1.22 -7.19 -4.39
N GLU A 89 -2.54 -7.42 -4.48
CA GLU A 89 -3.56 -6.38 -4.47
C GLU A 89 -3.56 -5.57 -3.17
N THR A 90 -3.61 -6.24 -2.02
CA THR A 90 -3.55 -5.59 -0.71
C THR A 90 -2.24 -4.83 -0.50
N ILE A 91 -1.10 -5.38 -0.96
CA ILE A 91 0.20 -4.69 -0.91
C ILE A 91 0.17 -3.39 -1.71
N GLY A 92 -0.35 -3.42 -2.95
CA GLY A 92 -0.46 -2.23 -3.79
C GLY A 92 -1.39 -1.17 -3.19
N ASN A 93 -2.56 -1.57 -2.68
CA ASN A 93 -3.53 -0.66 -2.06
C ASN A 93 -3.01 -0.06 -0.75
N PHE A 94 -2.38 -0.88 0.10
CA PHE A 94 -1.73 -0.43 1.33
C PHE A 94 -0.61 0.57 1.03
N HIS A 95 0.28 0.25 0.08
CA HIS A 95 1.38 1.13 -0.34
C HIS A 95 0.85 2.47 -0.85
N TYR A 96 -0.18 2.45 -1.69
CA TYR A 96 -0.85 3.64 -2.19
C TYR A 96 -1.34 4.55 -1.04
N GLY A 97 -2.06 3.98 -0.07
CA GLY A 97 -2.55 4.71 1.11
C GLY A 97 -1.42 5.30 1.95
N TYR A 98 -0.38 4.51 2.23
CA TYR A 98 0.75 4.93 3.05
C TYR A 98 1.55 6.06 2.40
N VAL A 99 1.96 5.88 1.14
CA VAL A 99 2.79 6.87 0.42
C VAL A 99 2.01 8.13 0.12
N GLY A 100 0.76 8.01 -0.33
CA GLY A 100 -0.06 9.17 -0.67
C GLY A 100 -0.37 10.07 0.53
N SER A 101 -0.41 9.51 1.76
CA SER A 101 -0.74 10.24 2.99
C SER A 101 0.25 11.34 3.35
N VAL A 102 1.43 11.32 2.73
CA VAL A 102 2.44 12.39 2.87
C VAL A 102 1.91 13.74 2.36
N CYS A 103 1.11 13.73 1.29
CA CYS A 103 0.69 14.95 0.59
C CYS A 103 -0.83 15.09 0.44
N PHE A 104 -1.60 14.02 0.67
CA PHE A 104 -3.02 13.98 0.38
C PHE A 104 -3.81 13.50 1.59
N GLY A 105 -4.96 14.14 1.84
CA GLY A 105 -5.86 13.71 2.90
C GLY A 105 -6.59 12.39 2.56
N PRO A 106 -7.15 11.69 3.56
CA PRO A 106 -7.85 10.43 3.36
C PRO A 106 -8.97 10.51 2.32
N THR A 107 -9.74 11.61 2.29
CA THR A 107 -10.82 11.81 1.31
C THR A 107 -10.28 11.80 -0.13
N THR A 108 -9.15 12.45 -0.37
CA THR A 108 -8.50 12.47 -1.69
C THR A 108 -7.98 11.08 -2.06
N LEU A 109 -7.36 10.37 -1.12
CA LEU A 109 -6.81 9.03 -1.35
C LEU A 109 -7.86 7.94 -1.43
N LYS A 110 -9.12 8.23 -1.13
CA LYS A 110 -10.20 7.24 -1.14
C LYS A 110 -11.26 7.54 -2.18
N SER A 111 -11.13 8.62 -2.94
CA SER A 111 -12.09 9.01 -3.96
C SER A 111 -11.45 9.33 -5.29
N ALA A 112 -12.02 8.76 -6.36
CA ALA A 112 -11.70 9.09 -7.73
C ALA A 112 -11.82 10.60 -7.96
N ALA A 113 -12.94 11.19 -7.53
CA ALA A 113 -13.21 12.61 -7.67
C ALA A 113 -12.11 13.48 -7.02
N GLY A 114 -11.65 13.13 -5.82
CA GLY A 114 -10.59 13.89 -5.13
C GLY A 114 -9.26 13.86 -5.87
N PHE A 115 -8.87 12.70 -6.42
CA PHE A 115 -7.63 12.59 -7.17
C PHE A 115 -7.74 13.19 -8.59
N ILE A 116 -8.89 13.04 -9.25
CA ILE A 116 -9.21 13.66 -10.53
C ILE A 116 -9.14 15.17 -10.46
N GLN A 117 -9.65 15.78 -9.38
CA GLN A 117 -9.57 17.24 -9.16
C GLN A 117 -8.11 17.73 -9.15
N ILE A 118 -7.20 16.94 -8.58
CA ILE A 118 -5.77 17.26 -8.54
C ILE A 118 -5.13 17.09 -9.92
N LEU A 119 -5.52 16.07 -10.67
CA LEU A 119 -4.88 15.69 -11.94
C LEU A 119 -5.51 16.25 -13.21
N SER A 120 -6.65 16.94 -13.11
CA SER A 120 -7.49 17.29 -14.27
C SER A 120 -6.67 17.88 -15.43
N GLY A 121 -6.75 17.22 -16.60
CA GLY A 121 -6.06 17.60 -17.83
C GLY A 121 -4.65 17.02 -18.04
N THR A 122 -4.13 16.14 -17.19
CA THR A 122 -2.70 15.73 -17.24
C THR A 122 -2.39 14.23 -17.27
N THR A 123 -3.35 13.35 -16.98
CA THR A 123 -3.14 11.88 -16.88
C THR A 123 -4.37 11.12 -17.37
N ASP A 124 -4.21 9.88 -17.84
CA ASP A 124 -5.33 8.96 -18.07
C ASP A 124 -5.98 8.60 -16.72
N LEU A 125 -7.22 9.02 -16.53
CA LEU A 125 -7.91 8.93 -15.24
C LEU A 125 -8.69 7.62 -15.07
N SER A 126 -8.85 6.83 -16.13
CA SER A 126 -9.64 5.59 -16.11
C SER A 126 -9.10 4.52 -15.16
N TYR A 127 -7.80 4.54 -14.88
CA TYR A 127 -7.16 3.63 -13.92
C TYR A 127 -7.66 3.82 -12.49
N TRP A 128 -8.01 5.05 -12.11
CA TRP A 128 -8.40 5.40 -10.75
C TRP A 128 -9.69 4.72 -10.31
N ASP A 129 -10.59 4.44 -11.25
CA ASP A 129 -11.85 3.77 -10.97
C ASP A 129 -11.61 2.44 -10.24
N SER A 130 -10.56 1.69 -10.61
CA SER A 130 -10.19 0.40 -10.01
C SER A 130 -9.65 0.45 -8.58
N TYR A 131 -9.25 1.63 -8.08
CA TYR A 131 -8.79 1.81 -6.69
C TYR A 131 -9.91 2.26 -5.77
N PHE A 132 -11.00 2.77 -6.35
CA PHE A 132 -12.05 3.48 -5.61
C PHE A 132 -13.41 2.79 -5.66
N ASP A 133 -13.56 1.70 -6.41
CA ASP A 133 -14.81 0.99 -6.65
C ASP A 133 -15.06 -0.21 -5.69
N ASP A 134 -14.02 -0.93 -5.26
CA ASP A 134 -14.15 -2.06 -4.32
C ASP A 134 -14.02 -1.62 -2.84
N PRO A 135 -14.99 -1.96 -1.97
CA PRO A 135 -14.90 -1.74 -0.52
C PRO A 135 -13.66 -2.36 0.17
N ARG A 136 -13.03 -3.37 -0.43
CA ARG A 136 -11.77 -3.97 0.06
C ARG A 136 -10.59 -3.05 -0.22
N ASP A 137 -10.50 -2.51 -1.43
CA ASP A 137 -9.46 -1.53 -1.81
C ASP A 137 -9.50 -0.34 -0.86
N GLN A 138 -10.70 0.14 -0.54
CA GLN A 138 -10.92 1.21 0.45
C GLN A 138 -10.40 0.90 1.85
N LYS A 139 -10.48 -0.37 2.29
CA LYS A 139 -9.96 -0.80 3.60
C LYS A 139 -8.44 -0.93 3.59
N ASP A 140 -7.88 -1.47 2.52
CA ASP A 140 -6.43 -1.64 2.39
C ASP A 140 -5.73 -0.27 2.26
N ILE A 141 -6.32 0.65 1.50
CA ILE A 141 -5.89 2.05 1.43
C ILE A 141 -5.99 2.71 2.81
N GLN A 142 -7.10 2.53 3.52
CA GLN A 142 -7.25 3.06 4.88
C GLN A 142 -6.18 2.51 5.82
N TRP A 143 -5.85 1.22 5.73
CA TRP A 143 -4.81 0.62 6.55
C TRP A 143 -3.44 1.26 6.29
N GLY A 144 -3.11 1.54 5.03
CA GLY A 144 -1.90 2.29 4.67
C GLY A 144 -1.88 3.71 5.27
N ILE A 145 -3.01 4.42 5.16
CA ILE A 145 -3.20 5.77 5.74
C ILE A 145 -2.96 5.73 7.26
N ASP A 146 -3.63 4.83 7.97
CA ASP A 146 -3.56 4.73 9.42
C ASP A 146 -2.13 4.39 9.89
N LYS A 147 -1.44 3.53 9.14
CA LYS A 147 -0.05 3.15 9.44
C LYS A 147 0.92 4.32 9.20
N TYR A 148 0.71 5.16 8.19
CA TYR A 148 1.51 6.39 8.01
C TYR A 148 1.31 7.36 9.18
N GLN A 149 0.06 7.59 9.57
CA GLN A 149 -0.31 8.47 10.70
C GLN A 149 0.20 7.96 12.06
N ALA A 150 0.28 6.65 12.25
CA ALA A 150 0.87 6.09 13.46
C ALA A 150 2.39 6.33 13.57
N GLU A 151 3.06 6.66 12.46
CA GLU A 151 4.51 6.87 12.39
C GLU A 151 4.92 8.36 12.32
N HIS A 152 4.00 9.29 12.08
CA HIS A 152 4.26 10.72 11.84
C HIS A 152 3.21 11.63 12.50
#